data_AF-A0A286SD17-F1
#
_entry.id   AF-A0A286SD17-F1
#
_cell.length_a   1.000
_cell.length_b   1.000
_cell.length_c   1.000
_cell.angle_alpha   90.00
_cell.angle_beta   90.00
_cell.angle_gamma   90.00
#
_symmetry.space_group_name_H-M   'P 1'
#
loop_
_entity.id
_entity.type
_entity.pdbx_description
1 polymer ?
#
loop_
_entity_poly.entity_id
_entity_poly.type
_entity_poly.pdbx_seq_one_letter_code
_entity_poly.pdbx_strand_id
1 'polypeptide(L)'
;DLRGDRQPEFTQVDIETTFLTAEEIQTYTEGLIAKVMKEVRGIEVTLPFPRMTYDEAMARYGSDKPDTRFDMELIDLSDTVKEVEFKVFQMALENGGVVKALNAKGAADRYSRKDMDQLGQYVGQFGAKGLAWLKVEEDGLKGPIAKFMGEATEAIIKATDAKPGDLLMFGADKSEIVAAALGAIRTRLGKELGLIDESKFNFLW
;
A
#
# COMPACT_ATOMS: atom_id res chain seq x y z
N ASP A 1 24.03 -10.98 -2.26
CA ASP A 1 22.57 -11.13 -2.32
C ASP A 1 22.04 -10.92 -0.91
N LEU A 2 21.70 -9.67 -0.55
CA LEU A 2 21.33 -9.25 0.81
C LEU A 2 19.81 -9.08 0.90
N ARG A 3 19.07 -10.09 0.44
CA ARG A 3 17.65 -10.21 0.76
C ARG A 3 17.59 -10.80 2.16
N GLY A 4 17.44 -9.93 3.17
CA GLY A 4 17.58 -10.28 4.59
C GLY A 4 16.60 -11.33 5.11
N ASP A 5 15.63 -11.72 4.30
CA ASP A 5 14.62 -12.74 4.56
C ASP A 5 14.95 -14.11 3.91
N ARG A 6 16.11 -14.26 3.25
CA ARG A 6 16.48 -15.50 2.54
C ARG A 6 17.75 -16.11 3.09
N GLN A 7 17.70 -17.43 3.31
CA GLN A 7 18.85 -18.27 3.62
C GLN A 7 18.98 -19.36 2.55
N PRO A 8 20.20 -19.81 2.19
CA PRO A 8 20.38 -20.93 1.26
C PRO A 8 19.68 -22.21 1.73
N GLU A 9 19.57 -22.40 3.04
CA GLU A 9 18.90 -23.51 3.70
C GLU A 9 17.86 -22.98 4.69
N PHE A 10 16.67 -23.59 4.71
CA PHE A 10 15.57 -23.24 5.61
C PHE A 10 14.66 -24.47 5.84
N THR A 11 13.84 -24.42 6.89
CA THR A 11 12.94 -25.51 7.27
C THR A 11 11.51 -25.20 6.86
N GLN A 12 10.81 -26.18 6.31
CA GLN A 12 9.39 -26.11 5.99
C GLN A 12 8.61 -27.13 6.83
N VAL A 13 7.38 -26.77 7.19
CA VAL A 13 6.37 -27.72 7.68
C VAL A 13 5.55 -28.11 6.45
N ASP A 14 5.92 -29.24 5.84
CA ASP A 14 5.31 -29.72 4.61
C ASP A 14 4.03 -30.51 4.92
N ILE A 15 2.94 -30.20 4.21
CA ILE A 15 1.61 -30.82 4.40
C ILE A 15 1.03 -31.14 3.03
N GLU A 16 0.80 -32.43 2.78
CA GLU A 16 0.11 -32.92 1.59
C GLU A 16 -1.13 -33.69 2.02
N THR A 17 -2.24 -33.54 1.28
CA THR A 17 -3.52 -34.21 1.59
C THR A 17 -4.13 -34.82 0.33
N THR A 18 -5.00 -35.82 0.50
CA THR A 18 -5.75 -36.41 -0.62
C THR A 18 -7.23 -36.19 -0.37
N PHE A 19 -7.98 -35.93 -1.46
CA PHE A 19 -9.43 -35.76 -1.44
C PHE A 19 -9.93 -34.52 -0.68
N LEU A 20 -9.06 -33.57 -0.34
CA LEU A 20 -9.45 -32.26 0.22
C LEU A 20 -9.44 -31.17 -0.85
N THR A 21 -10.34 -30.22 -0.68
CA THR A 21 -10.38 -28.96 -1.42
C THR A 21 -9.39 -27.93 -0.84
N ALA A 22 -9.13 -26.86 -1.59
CA ALA A 22 -8.27 -25.77 -1.12
C ALA A 22 -8.78 -25.14 0.19
N GLU A 23 -10.09 -24.94 0.32
CA GLU A 23 -10.71 -24.35 1.52
C GLU A 23 -10.57 -25.25 2.75
N GLU A 24 -10.67 -26.58 2.58
CA GLU A 24 -10.45 -27.53 3.66
C GLU A 24 -8.98 -27.50 4.12
N ILE A 25 -8.02 -27.49 3.18
CA ILE A 25 -6.59 -27.36 3.49
C ILE A 25 -6.30 -26.05 4.24
N GLN A 26 -6.88 -24.94 3.80
CA GLN A 26 -6.78 -23.65 4.49
C GLN A 26 -7.33 -23.74 5.92
N THR A 27 -8.48 -24.39 6.12
CA THR A 27 -9.10 -24.56 7.44
C THR A 27 -8.21 -25.39 8.39
N TYR A 28 -7.58 -26.46 7.90
CA TYR A 28 -6.60 -27.22 8.69
C TYR A 28 -5.38 -26.38 9.05
N THR A 29 -4.87 -25.60 8.08
CA THR A 29 -3.72 -24.71 8.27
C THR A 29 -4.01 -23.60 9.28
N GLU A 30 -5.20 -23.01 9.22
CA GLU A 30 -5.72 -22.06 10.20
C GLU A 30 -5.73 -22.64 11.62
N GLY A 31 -6.25 -23.86 11.78
CA GLY A 31 -6.24 -24.58 13.06
C GLY A 31 -4.83 -24.83 13.60
N LEU A 32 -3.89 -25.19 12.73
CA LEU A 32 -2.47 -25.35 13.08
C LEU A 32 -1.88 -24.03 13.58
N ILE A 33 -2.06 -22.94 12.82
CA ILE A 33 -1.56 -21.60 13.20
C ILE A 33 -2.18 -21.17 14.53
N ALA A 34 -3.50 -21.33 14.71
CA ALA A 34 -4.20 -20.95 15.93
C ALA A 34 -3.67 -21.72 17.15
N LYS A 35 -3.44 -23.02 17.01
CA LYS A 35 -2.85 -23.84 18.06
C LYS A 35 -1.44 -23.38 18.43
N VAL A 36 -0.57 -23.15 17.44
CA VAL A 36 0.80 -22.66 17.67
C VAL A 36 0.80 -21.30 18.35
N MET A 37 -0.03 -20.36 17.90
CA MET A 37 -0.14 -19.03 18.50
C MET A 37 -0.60 -19.11 19.96
N LYS A 38 -1.56 -19.97 20.27
CA LYS A 38 -2.04 -20.15 21.64
C LYS A 38 -0.99 -20.83 22.54
N GLU A 39 -0.44 -21.96 22.11
CA GLU A 39 0.46 -22.78 22.95
C GLU A 39 1.85 -22.17 23.12
N VAL A 40 2.37 -21.49 22.10
CA VAL A 40 3.73 -20.92 22.12
C VAL A 40 3.75 -19.45 22.50
N ARG A 41 2.75 -18.68 22.04
CA ARG A 41 2.71 -17.22 22.24
C ARG A 41 1.66 -16.76 23.26
N GLY A 42 0.76 -17.64 23.70
CA GLY A 42 -0.35 -17.27 24.58
C GLY A 42 -1.38 -16.35 23.91
N ILE A 43 -1.39 -16.31 22.57
CA ILE A 43 -2.26 -15.41 21.79
C ILE A 43 -3.38 -16.24 21.17
N GLU A 44 -4.62 -15.85 21.43
CA GLU A 44 -5.78 -16.39 20.72
C GLU A 44 -6.01 -15.59 19.43
N VAL A 45 -6.04 -16.31 18.31
CA VAL A 45 -6.35 -15.74 16.99
C VAL A 45 -7.79 -16.07 16.60
N THR A 46 -8.43 -15.16 15.88
CA THR A 46 -9.80 -15.34 15.41
C THR A 46 -9.81 -16.13 14.11
N LEU A 47 -10.64 -17.18 14.06
CA LEU A 47 -10.91 -17.98 12.86
C LEU A 47 -12.35 -17.75 12.36
N PRO A 48 -12.63 -17.92 11.05
CA PRO A 48 -11.66 -18.16 9.99
C PRO A 48 -10.79 -16.92 9.71
N PHE A 49 -9.63 -17.10 9.09
CA PHE A 49 -8.86 -15.94 8.66
C PHE A 49 -9.60 -15.22 7.53
N PRO A 50 -9.52 -13.87 7.46
CA PRO A 50 -10.04 -13.14 6.33
C PRO A 50 -9.42 -13.64 5.03
N ARG A 51 -10.19 -13.54 3.93
CA ARG A 51 -9.75 -13.90 2.59
C ARG A 51 -9.78 -12.67 1.70
N MET A 52 -8.77 -12.52 0.85
CA MET A 52 -8.61 -11.42 -0.08
C MET A 52 -8.12 -12.00 -1.39
N THR A 53 -8.78 -11.65 -2.48
CA THR A 53 -8.30 -12.06 -3.80
C THR A 53 -6.98 -11.36 -4.12
N TYR A 54 -6.17 -11.97 -4.99
CA TYR A 54 -4.95 -11.35 -5.49
C TYR A 54 -5.20 -9.94 -6.06
N ASP A 55 -6.29 -9.78 -6.84
CA ASP A 55 -6.64 -8.51 -7.44
C ASP A 55 -6.99 -7.45 -6.38
N GLU A 56 -7.71 -7.81 -5.33
CA GLU A 56 -7.99 -6.91 -4.20
C GLU A 56 -6.71 -6.52 -3.46
N ALA A 57 -5.82 -7.48 -3.19
CA ALA A 57 -4.55 -7.24 -2.49
C ALA A 57 -3.66 -6.27 -3.29
N MET A 58 -3.52 -6.52 -4.58
CA MET A 58 -2.76 -5.65 -5.48
C MET A 58 -3.44 -4.29 -5.67
N ALA A 59 -4.76 -4.25 -5.80
CA ALA A 59 -5.49 -3.00 -6.01
C ALA A 59 -5.44 -2.07 -4.80
N ARG A 60 -5.57 -2.62 -3.59
CA ARG A 60 -5.68 -1.86 -2.32
C ARG A 60 -4.35 -1.69 -1.60
N TYR A 61 -3.39 -2.60 -1.75
CA TYR A 61 -2.14 -2.58 -0.97
C TYR A 61 -0.88 -2.56 -1.82
N GLY A 62 -1.00 -2.81 -3.13
CA GLY A 62 0.15 -2.89 -4.03
C GLY A 62 1.08 -4.06 -3.73
N SER A 63 0.56 -5.09 -3.05
CA SER A 63 1.30 -6.30 -2.69
C SER A 63 0.34 -7.48 -2.49
N ASP A 64 0.78 -8.65 -2.93
CA ASP A 64 0.15 -9.96 -2.72
C ASP A 64 0.37 -10.52 -1.30
N LYS A 65 1.11 -9.81 -0.45
CA LYS A 65 1.35 -10.14 0.96
C LYS A 65 1.18 -8.89 1.84
N PRO A 66 -0.01 -8.27 1.83
CA PRO A 66 -0.21 -6.98 2.44
C PRO A 66 -0.11 -7.02 3.97
N ASP A 67 0.54 -6.02 4.55
CA ASP A 67 0.44 -5.78 5.99
C ASP A 67 -0.86 -5.05 6.30
N THR A 68 -1.85 -5.78 6.81
CA THR A 68 -3.21 -5.28 7.11
C THR A 68 -3.34 -4.76 8.55
N ARG A 69 -2.24 -4.60 9.29
CA ARG A 69 -2.27 -4.08 10.68
C ARG A 69 -2.48 -2.57 10.76
N PHE A 70 -2.32 -1.87 9.64
CA PHE A 70 -2.54 -0.43 9.50
C PHE A 70 -3.27 -0.14 8.19
N ASP A 71 -3.84 1.05 8.09
CA ASP A 71 -4.58 1.54 6.91
C ASP A 71 -3.60 1.99 5.80
N MET A 72 -3.87 3.11 5.12
CA MET A 72 -3.10 3.66 4.01
C MET A 72 -3.21 2.79 2.75
N GLU A 73 -4.44 2.42 2.39
CA GLU A 73 -4.72 1.75 1.11
C GLU A 73 -4.42 2.65 -0.10
N LEU A 74 -4.21 2.02 -1.26
CA LEU A 74 -4.07 2.68 -2.56
C LEU A 74 -5.46 3.09 -3.05
N ILE A 75 -5.61 4.38 -3.30
CA ILE A 75 -6.87 5.00 -3.69
C ILE A 75 -6.82 5.29 -5.19
N ASP A 76 -7.71 4.70 -5.97
CA ASP A 76 -7.78 4.97 -7.41
C ASP A 76 -8.38 6.35 -7.67
N LEU A 77 -7.61 7.20 -8.34
CA LEU A 77 -7.98 8.55 -8.71
C LEU A 77 -8.04 8.73 -10.23
N SER A 78 -7.94 7.65 -11.01
CA SER A 78 -7.84 7.70 -12.48
C SER A 78 -8.97 8.51 -13.10
N ASP A 79 -10.21 8.31 -12.64
CA ASP A 79 -11.37 9.08 -13.08
C ASP A 79 -11.38 10.51 -12.52
N THR A 80 -10.92 10.68 -11.27
CA THR A 80 -10.90 11.98 -10.57
C THR A 80 -9.95 12.98 -11.23
N VAL A 81 -8.82 12.50 -11.74
CA VAL A 81 -7.77 13.33 -12.34
C VAL A 81 -7.75 13.28 -13.87
N LYS A 82 -8.78 12.70 -14.49
CA LYS A 82 -8.83 12.50 -15.94
C LYS A 82 -8.70 13.80 -16.73
N GLU A 83 -9.33 14.87 -16.24
CA GLU A 83 -9.32 16.20 -16.87
C GLU A 83 -8.19 17.11 -16.33
N VAL A 84 -7.34 16.61 -15.42
CA VAL A 84 -6.22 17.37 -14.89
C VAL A 84 -5.14 17.52 -15.97
N GLU A 85 -4.76 18.77 -16.29
CA GLU A 85 -3.71 19.10 -17.26
C GLU A 85 -2.28 18.88 -16.71
N PHE A 86 -2.05 17.75 -16.06
CA PHE A 86 -0.74 17.32 -15.64
C PHE A 86 -0.25 16.18 -16.54
N LYS A 87 0.73 16.49 -17.39
CA LYS A 87 1.24 15.59 -18.45
C LYS A 87 1.54 14.17 -17.96
N VAL A 88 2.05 14.00 -16.74
CA VAL A 88 2.37 12.66 -16.20
C VAL A 88 1.09 11.84 -15.98
N PHE A 89 0.01 12.44 -15.47
CA PHE A 89 -1.27 11.76 -15.28
C PHE A 89 -1.93 11.47 -16.62
N GLN A 90 -2.02 12.47 -17.51
CA GLN A 90 -2.59 12.30 -18.85
C GLN A 90 -1.88 11.17 -19.63
N MET A 91 -0.55 11.19 -19.69
CA MET A 91 0.21 10.15 -20.37
C MET A 91 -0.01 8.77 -19.76
N ALA A 92 -0.14 8.64 -18.44
CA ALA A 92 -0.42 7.35 -17.83
C ALA A 92 -1.79 6.82 -18.26
N LEU A 93 -2.83 7.66 -18.20
CA LEU A 93 -4.21 7.29 -18.56
C LEU A 93 -4.37 7.01 -20.06
N GLU A 94 -3.79 7.84 -20.93
CA GLU A 94 -3.80 7.64 -22.39
C GLU A 94 -3.15 6.32 -22.82
N ASN A 95 -2.15 5.85 -22.06
CA ASN A 95 -1.47 4.58 -22.30
C ASN A 95 -2.18 3.38 -21.62
N GLY A 96 -3.40 3.54 -21.11
CA GLY A 96 -4.16 2.51 -20.43
C GLY A 96 -3.63 2.15 -19.04
N GLY A 97 -2.85 3.05 -18.44
CA GLY A 97 -2.38 2.95 -17.06
C GLY A 97 -3.41 3.48 -16.06
N VAL A 98 -2.95 3.70 -14.84
CA VAL A 98 -3.77 4.17 -13.71
C VAL A 98 -3.08 5.30 -12.96
N VAL A 99 -3.87 6.12 -12.27
CA VAL A 99 -3.37 7.08 -11.28
C VAL A 99 -3.93 6.71 -9.91
N LYS A 100 -3.05 6.32 -8.99
CA LYS A 100 -3.44 6.01 -7.60
C LYS A 100 -2.72 6.91 -6.62
N ALA A 101 -3.32 7.09 -5.45
CA ALA A 101 -2.74 7.86 -4.35
C ALA A 101 -2.66 7.05 -3.05
N LEU A 102 -1.73 7.46 -2.19
CA LEU A 102 -1.69 7.13 -0.77
C LEU A 102 -1.96 8.41 0.02
N ASN A 103 -2.67 8.27 1.15
CA ASN A 103 -2.79 9.33 2.13
C ASN A 103 -2.09 8.94 3.44
N ALA A 104 -0.95 9.59 3.72
CA ALA A 104 -0.27 9.50 5.01
C ALA A 104 -0.83 10.56 5.98
N LYS A 105 -1.78 10.13 6.82
CA LYS A 105 -2.49 10.99 7.76
C LYS A 105 -1.54 11.71 8.72
N GLY A 106 -1.69 13.03 8.86
CA GLY A 106 -0.90 13.85 9.79
C GLY A 106 0.62 13.86 9.53
N ALA A 107 1.07 13.41 8.36
CA ALA A 107 2.48 13.24 8.06
C ALA A 107 3.12 14.43 7.33
N ALA A 108 2.35 15.46 6.93
CA ALA A 108 2.83 16.56 6.10
C ALA A 108 4.09 17.23 6.68
N ASP A 109 4.11 17.55 7.98
CA ASP A 109 5.24 18.24 8.62
C ASP A 109 6.44 17.34 8.89
N ARG A 110 6.25 16.02 8.86
CA ARG A 110 7.33 15.03 9.06
C ARG A 110 8.22 14.86 7.83
N TYR A 111 7.73 15.21 6.65
CA TYR A 111 8.45 15.04 5.39
C TYR A 111 8.79 16.39 4.76
N SER A 112 10.09 16.67 4.64
CA SER A 112 10.61 17.81 3.89
C SER A 112 10.61 17.52 2.39
N ARG A 113 10.82 18.55 1.56
CA ARG A 113 11.00 18.37 0.11
C ARG A 113 12.14 17.39 -0.20
N LYS A 114 13.23 17.44 0.56
CA LYS A 114 14.37 16.53 0.40
C LYS A 114 13.98 15.09 0.68
N ASP A 115 13.16 14.85 1.70
CA ASP A 115 12.67 13.50 2.02
C ASP A 115 11.76 12.99 0.91
N MET A 116 10.92 13.85 0.33
CA MET A 116 10.10 13.49 -0.83
C MET A 116 10.94 13.18 -2.07
N ASP A 117 12.03 13.93 -2.32
CA ASP A 117 12.95 13.64 -3.43
C ASP A 117 13.64 12.28 -3.23
N GLN A 118 13.99 11.94 -1.98
CA GLN A 118 14.53 10.61 -1.64
C GLN A 118 13.49 9.50 -1.80
N LEU A 119 12.22 9.72 -1.46
CA LEU A 119 11.14 8.78 -1.75
C LEU A 119 10.93 8.61 -3.26
N GLY A 120 11.07 9.68 -4.04
CA GLY A 120 11.08 9.65 -5.50
C GLY A 120 12.19 8.76 -6.08
N GLN A 121 13.41 8.87 -5.55
CA GLN A 121 14.52 7.99 -5.94
C GLN A 121 14.27 6.54 -5.51
N TYR A 122 13.74 6.37 -4.30
CA TYR A 122 13.40 5.06 -3.74
C TYR A 122 12.35 4.33 -4.60
N VAL A 123 11.33 5.00 -5.14
CA VAL A 123 10.37 4.31 -6.02
C VAL A 123 10.93 3.97 -7.40
N GLY A 124 12.04 4.59 -7.81
CA GLY A 124 12.74 4.29 -9.06
C GLY A 124 13.16 2.83 -9.19
N GLN A 125 13.51 2.17 -8.09
CA GLN A 125 13.88 0.75 -8.10
C GLN A 125 12.68 -0.19 -8.37
N PHE A 126 11.45 0.32 -8.28
CA PHE A 126 10.21 -0.38 -8.62
C PHE A 126 9.67 0.04 -10.00
N GLY A 127 10.46 0.75 -10.80
CA GLY A 127 10.12 1.15 -12.17
C GLY A 127 9.40 2.50 -12.30
N ALA A 128 9.01 3.13 -11.19
CA ALA A 128 8.38 4.45 -11.23
C ALA A 128 9.39 5.54 -11.65
N LYS A 129 8.96 6.50 -12.47
CA LYS A 129 9.83 7.57 -12.96
C LYS A 129 9.95 8.77 -12.01
N GLY A 130 9.18 8.76 -10.94
CA GLY A 130 9.16 9.79 -9.91
C GLY A 130 7.98 9.60 -8.98
N LEU A 131 7.88 10.47 -7.98
CA LEU A 131 6.79 10.49 -7.02
C LEU A 131 6.20 11.89 -6.98
N ALA A 132 4.98 12.03 -7.49
CA ALA A 132 4.21 13.26 -7.31
C ALA A 132 3.63 13.28 -5.89
N TRP A 133 3.56 14.46 -5.27
CA TRP A 133 3.06 14.60 -3.91
C TRP A 133 2.45 15.97 -3.64
N LEU A 134 1.56 16.02 -2.67
CA LEU A 134 0.89 17.23 -2.17
C LEU A 134 0.76 17.14 -0.65
N LYS A 135 1.00 18.26 0.03
CA LYS A 135 0.61 18.47 1.42
C LYS A 135 -0.76 19.13 1.44
N VAL A 136 -1.57 18.72 2.39
CA VAL A 136 -2.91 19.27 2.61
C VAL A 136 -2.79 20.35 3.68
N GLU A 137 -3.06 21.60 3.33
CA GLU A 137 -3.11 22.75 4.23
C GLU A 137 -4.58 23.20 4.40
N GLU A 138 -4.85 24.09 5.36
CA GLU A 138 -6.21 24.62 5.62
C GLU A 138 -6.82 25.31 4.40
N ASP A 139 -5.98 25.90 3.56
CA ASP A 139 -6.34 26.66 2.35
C ASP A 139 -6.22 25.85 1.05
N GLY A 140 -5.93 24.54 1.14
CA GLY A 140 -5.95 23.62 0.00
C GLY A 140 -4.70 22.77 -0.15
N LEU A 141 -4.35 22.42 -1.40
CA LEU A 141 -3.21 21.55 -1.69
C LEU A 141 -1.95 22.35 -2.02
N LYS A 142 -0.83 21.94 -1.44
CA LYS A 142 0.49 22.56 -1.69
C LYS A 142 1.52 21.52 -2.07
N GLY A 143 2.30 21.81 -3.09
CA GLY A 143 3.36 20.91 -3.54
C GLY A 143 3.72 21.13 -5.00
N PRO A 144 4.63 20.30 -5.54
CA PRO A 144 5.15 20.44 -6.91
C PRO A 144 4.06 20.43 -7.98
N ILE A 145 2.95 19.73 -7.73
CA ILE A 145 1.86 19.57 -8.71
C ILE A 145 0.58 20.36 -8.38
N ALA A 146 0.58 21.15 -7.29
CA ALA A 146 -0.63 21.78 -6.77
C ALA A 146 -1.34 22.66 -7.81
N LYS A 147 -0.56 23.45 -8.56
CA LYS A 147 -1.07 24.34 -9.61
C LYS A 147 -1.83 23.62 -10.74
N PHE A 148 -1.61 22.32 -10.91
CA PHE A 148 -2.29 21.53 -11.94
C PHE A 148 -3.60 20.93 -11.45
N MET A 149 -3.80 20.79 -10.13
CA MET A 149 -5.00 20.12 -9.60
C MET A 149 -6.27 20.93 -9.87
N GLY A 150 -6.18 22.27 -9.79
CA GLY A 150 -7.28 23.18 -10.15
C GLY A 150 -8.61 22.76 -9.55
N GLU A 151 -9.61 22.56 -10.40
CA GLU A 151 -10.97 22.15 -10.03
C GLU A 151 -11.05 20.72 -9.43
N ALA A 152 -10.07 19.85 -9.70
CA ALA A 152 -10.04 18.50 -9.15
C ALA A 152 -9.64 18.45 -7.67
N THR A 153 -9.17 19.57 -7.10
CA THR A 153 -8.66 19.65 -5.71
C THR A 153 -9.65 19.10 -4.69
N GLU A 154 -10.91 19.57 -4.71
CA GLU A 154 -11.93 19.13 -3.76
C GLU A 154 -12.28 17.65 -3.94
N ALA A 155 -12.33 17.17 -5.18
CA ALA A 155 -12.62 15.78 -5.49
C ALA A 155 -11.50 14.85 -5.01
N ILE A 156 -10.23 15.24 -5.18
CA ILE A 156 -9.07 14.51 -4.67
C ILE A 156 -9.10 14.46 -3.14
N ILE A 157 -9.34 15.59 -2.47
CA ILE A 157 -9.42 15.65 -1.00
C ILE A 157 -10.53 14.71 -0.51
N LYS A 158 -11.71 14.76 -1.13
CA LYS A 158 -12.84 13.90 -0.78
C LYS A 158 -12.54 12.42 -1.00
N ALA A 159 -12.00 12.06 -2.17
CA ALA A 159 -11.69 10.67 -2.51
C ALA A 159 -10.61 10.06 -1.61
N THR A 160 -9.66 10.89 -1.15
CA THR A 160 -8.56 10.46 -0.26
C THR A 160 -8.86 10.62 1.23
N ASP A 161 -10.08 11.07 1.58
CA ASP A 161 -10.47 11.48 2.94
C ASP A 161 -9.44 12.42 3.59
N ALA A 162 -8.77 13.24 2.78
CA ALA A 162 -7.64 14.05 3.24
C ALA A 162 -8.07 15.18 4.18
N LYS A 163 -7.26 15.44 5.20
CA LYS A 163 -7.43 16.53 6.16
C LYS A 163 -6.18 17.41 6.20
N PRO A 164 -6.30 18.68 6.64
CA PRO A 164 -5.13 19.51 6.88
C PRO A 164 -4.09 18.78 7.75
N GLY A 165 -2.83 18.82 7.32
CA GLY A 165 -1.72 18.07 7.91
C GLY A 165 -1.42 16.71 7.25
N ASP A 166 -2.25 16.26 6.31
CA ASP A 166 -2.03 15.02 5.57
C ASP A 166 -1.03 15.18 4.41
N LEU A 167 -0.36 14.08 4.06
CA LEU A 167 0.53 13.99 2.90
C LEU A 167 -0.05 13.02 1.87
N LEU A 168 -0.36 13.54 0.68
CA LEU A 168 -0.76 12.76 -0.48
C LEU A 168 0.44 12.45 -1.37
N MET A 169 0.55 11.20 -1.79
CA MET A 169 1.57 10.73 -2.74
C MET A 169 0.91 9.98 -3.87
N PHE A 170 1.37 10.18 -5.10
CA PHE A 170 0.70 9.71 -6.31
C PHE A 170 1.64 8.87 -7.17
N GLY A 171 1.14 7.74 -7.65
CA GLY A 171 1.74 6.92 -8.69
C GLY A 171 0.91 6.99 -9.96
N ALA A 172 1.55 7.19 -11.10
CA ALA A 172 0.90 7.31 -12.41
C ALA A 172 1.73 6.59 -13.47
N ASP A 173 1.35 5.35 -13.78
CA ASP A 173 1.99 4.48 -14.77
C ASP A 173 1.08 3.25 -15.01
N LYS A 174 1.60 2.17 -15.59
CA LYS A 174 0.95 0.85 -15.61
C LYS A 174 0.60 0.38 -14.19
N SER A 175 -0.53 -0.33 -14.08
CA SER A 175 -1.06 -0.82 -12.78
C SER A 175 -0.01 -1.54 -11.93
N GLU A 176 0.79 -2.43 -12.52
CA GLU A 176 1.85 -3.17 -11.81
C GLU A 176 2.96 -2.26 -11.25
N ILE A 177 3.36 -1.22 -11.98
CA ILE A 177 4.40 -0.27 -11.54
C ILE A 177 3.85 0.60 -10.41
N VAL A 178 2.61 1.08 -10.55
CA VAL A 178 1.95 1.87 -9.51
C VAL A 178 1.76 1.05 -8.24
N ALA A 179 1.29 -0.19 -8.36
CA ALA A 179 1.15 -1.13 -7.25
C ALA A 179 2.50 -1.36 -6.54
N ALA A 180 3.54 -1.72 -7.28
CA ALA A 180 4.86 -1.98 -6.69
C ALA A 180 5.45 -0.73 -6.00
N ALA A 181 5.39 0.44 -6.65
CA ALA A 181 5.95 1.67 -6.11
C ALA A 181 5.20 2.16 -4.87
N LEU A 182 3.86 2.23 -4.91
CA LEU A 182 3.06 2.71 -3.79
C LEU A 182 3.00 1.66 -2.66
N GLY A 183 2.92 0.37 -2.97
CA GLY A 183 2.99 -0.69 -1.95
C GLY A 183 4.31 -0.67 -1.16
N ALA A 184 5.43 -0.38 -1.84
CA ALA A 184 6.72 -0.20 -1.20
C ALA A 184 6.77 1.05 -0.31
N ILE A 185 6.27 2.20 -0.80
CA ILE A 185 6.13 3.41 0.03
C ILE A 185 5.27 3.13 1.25
N ARG A 186 4.09 2.53 1.06
CA ARG A 186 3.15 2.20 2.15
C ARG A 186 3.85 1.40 3.25
N THR A 187 4.56 0.35 2.88
CA THR A 187 5.31 -0.51 3.83
C THR A 187 6.40 0.28 4.56
N ARG A 188 7.13 1.13 3.84
CA ARG A 188 8.19 1.96 4.41
C ARG A 188 7.64 2.98 5.41
N LEU A 189 6.61 3.72 5.00
CA LEU A 189 5.95 4.72 5.84
C LEU A 189 5.26 4.09 7.05
N GLY A 190 4.64 2.92 6.90
CA GLY A 190 4.06 2.17 8.02
C GLY A 190 5.05 1.97 9.17
N LYS A 191 6.32 1.70 8.84
CA LYS A 191 7.42 1.58 9.81
C LYS A 191 7.91 2.94 10.32
N GLU A 192 8.24 3.86 9.42
CA GLU A 192 8.79 5.19 9.79
C GLU A 192 7.82 6.03 10.64
N LEU A 193 6.53 5.89 10.38
CA LEU A 193 5.47 6.60 11.09
C LEU A 193 4.99 5.87 12.35
N GLY A 194 5.42 4.62 12.58
CA GLY A 194 4.98 3.81 13.73
C GLY A 194 3.52 3.40 13.66
N LEU A 195 2.99 3.17 12.45
CA LEU A 195 1.57 2.80 12.24
C LEU A 195 1.32 1.31 12.47
N ILE A 196 2.37 0.49 12.42
CA ILE A 196 2.29 -0.95 12.59
C ILE A 196 2.24 -1.28 14.08
N ASP A 197 1.12 -1.80 14.54
CA ASP A 197 1.00 -2.39 15.87
C ASP A 197 1.74 -3.74 15.90
N GLU A 198 2.97 -3.73 16.42
CA GLU A 198 3.83 -4.92 16.49
C GLU A 198 3.31 -5.99 17.46
N SER A 199 2.32 -5.68 18.29
CA SER A 199 1.67 -6.66 19.17
C SER A 199 0.63 -7.51 18.43
N LYS A 200 0.14 -7.04 17.28
CA LYS A 200 -0.92 -7.70 16.51
C LYS A 200 -0.37 -8.66 15.46
N PHE A 201 -1.10 -9.76 15.29
CA PHE A 201 -0.92 -10.75 14.24
C PHE A 201 -2.19 -10.79 13.38
N ASN A 202 -2.12 -10.20 12.20
CA ASN A 202 -3.22 -10.21 11.24
C ASN A 202 -2.90 -11.21 10.12
N PHE A 203 -3.46 -12.42 10.24
CA PHE A 203 -3.36 -13.44 9.20
C PHE A 203 -4.42 -13.19 8.12
N LEU A 204 -4.11 -13.59 6.89
CA LEU A 204 -4.92 -13.39 5.69
C LEU A 204 -4.63 -14.53 4.70
N TRP A 205 -5.64 -14.97 3.96
CA TRP A 205 -5.50 -15.73 2.72
C TRP A 205 -5.63 -14.85 1.49
#